data_AF-A0A1I8J936-F1
#
_entry.id   AF-A0A1I8J936-F1
#
_cell.length_a   1.000
_cell.length_b   1.000
_cell.length_c   1.000
_cell.angle_alpha   90.00
_cell.angle_beta   90.00
_cell.angle_gamma   90.00
#
_symmetry.space_group_name_H-M   'P 1'
#
loop_
_entity.id
_entity.type
_entity.pdbx_description
1 polymer ?
#
loop_
_entity_poly.entity_id
_entity_poly.type
_entity_poly.pdbx_seq_one_letter_code
_entity_poly.pdbx_strand_id
1 'polypeptide(L)' 'MDESRFSASSSYANYLPYKARVTNDGNIDKAWCPSVSLQPHQLTEWISVQFDSVKIINNLLTVPRQHRSVE' A
#
# COMPACT_ATOMS: atom_id res chain seq x y z
N MET A 1 -11.05 6.73 6.05
CA MET A 1 -11.19 6.58 4.58
C MET A 1 -11.76 5.18 4.33
N ASP A 2 -12.73 5.06 3.44
CA ASP A 2 -13.32 3.76 3.09
C ASP A 2 -12.28 2.84 2.41
N GLU A 3 -12.30 1.54 2.72
CA GLU A 3 -11.42 0.51 2.15
C GLU A 3 -11.64 0.34 0.65
N SER A 4 -12.89 0.50 0.19
CA SER A 4 -13.27 0.36 -1.23
C SER A 4 -12.56 1.34 -2.18
N ARG A 5 -12.00 2.42 -1.63
CA ARG A 5 -11.29 3.47 -2.38
C ARG A 5 -9.88 3.08 -2.80
N PHE A 6 -9.37 1.97 -2.26
CA PHE A 6 -8.03 1.48 -2.55
C PHE A 6 -8.14 0.31 -3.52
N SER A 7 -7.38 0.37 -4.60
CA SER A 7 -7.23 -0.74 -5.55
C SER A 7 -5.76 -0.93 -5.88
N ALA A 8 -5.41 -2.11 -6.37
CA ALA A 8 -4.06 -2.41 -6.82
C ALA A 8 -4.09 -3.38 -7.99
N SER A 9 -2.97 -3.49 -8.71
CA SER A 9 -2.71 -4.54 -9.71
C SER A 9 -2.88 -5.94 -9.14
N SER A 10 -2.41 -6.14 -7.91
CA SER A 10 -2.38 -7.43 -7.23
C SER A 10 -2.27 -7.27 -5.71
N SER A 11 -2.35 -8.37 -4.97
CA SER A 11 -2.03 -8.39 -3.54
C SER A 11 -1.49 -9.76 -3.14
N TYR A 12 -0.41 -9.77 -2.35
CA TYR A 12 0.09 -10.97 -1.71
C TYR A 12 -0.71 -11.25 -0.42
N ALA A 13 -1.30 -12.44 -0.32
CA ALA A 13 -2.05 -12.89 0.86
C ALA A 13 -3.01 -11.83 1.41
N ASN A 14 -2.82 -11.40 2.66
CA ASN A 14 -3.64 -10.41 3.34
C ASN A 14 -3.02 -8.99 3.34
N TYR A 15 -1.97 -8.73 2.56
CA TYR A 15 -1.34 -7.41 2.42
C TYR A 15 -2.09 -6.56 1.37
N LEU A 16 -3.34 -6.24 1.71
CA LEU A 16 -4.33 -5.64 0.84
C LEU A 16 -4.10 -4.13 0.62
N PRO A 17 -4.62 -3.53 -0.47
CA PRO A 17 -4.35 -2.14 -0.83
C PRO A 17 -4.75 -1.13 0.25
N TYR A 18 -5.89 -1.33 0.91
CA TYR A 18 -6.35 -0.44 1.97
C TYR A 18 -5.45 -0.45 3.23
N LYS A 19 -4.53 -1.41 3.34
CA LYS A 19 -3.52 -1.45 4.41
C LYS A 19 -2.30 -0.58 4.11
N ALA A 20 -2.19 0.01 2.91
CA ALA A 20 -1.19 1.04 2.59
C ALA A 20 -1.57 2.41 3.19
N ARG A 21 -1.83 2.42 4.50
CA ARG A 21 -2.17 3.62 5.27
C ARG A 21 -1.12 3.80 6.35
N VAL A 22 -0.45 4.94 6.36
CA VAL A 22 0.45 5.29 7.45
C VAL A 22 -0.41 5.69 8.64
N THR A 23 -0.40 4.87 9.67
CA THR A 23 -1.15 5.08 10.93
C THR A 23 -0.20 5.12 12.10
N ASN A 24 -0.47 5.97 13.09
CA ASN A 24 0.28 6.04 14.35
C ASN A 24 -0.22 5.02 15.39
N ASP A 25 -0.91 3.95 14.94
CA ASP A 25 -1.54 2.96 15.82
C ASP A 25 -0.57 1.86 16.30
N GLY A 26 0.72 1.97 15.94
CA GLY A 26 1.75 1.02 16.32
C GLY A 26 1.64 -0.35 15.63
N ASN A 27 0.70 -0.52 14.67
CA ASN A 27 0.58 -1.76 13.93
C ASN A 27 1.55 -1.80 12.75
N ILE A 28 2.68 -2.46 12.98
CA ILE A 28 3.82 -2.50 12.06
C ILE A 28 3.68 -3.49 10.89
N ASP A 29 2.65 -4.34 10.90
CA ASP A 29 2.41 -5.38 9.89
C ASP A 29 1.29 -5.00 8.89
N LYS A 30 0.97 -3.70 8.81
CA LYS A 30 0.03 -3.15 7.84
C LYS A 30 0.79 -2.52 6.67
N ALA A 31 0.75 -3.19 5.53
CA ALA A 31 1.18 -2.63 4.25
C ALA A 31 0.41 -3.31 3.11
N TRP A 32 0.46 -2.70 1.92
CA TRP A 32 0.20 -3.41 0.67
C TRP A 32 1.50 -4.09 0.20
N CYS A 33 1.39 -5.31 -0.31
CA CYS A 33 2.49 -6.01 -0.97
C CYS A 33 1.99 -6.61 -2.28
N PRO A 34 2.69 -6.41 -3.42
CA PRO A 34 2.33 -7.03 -4.69
C PRO A 34 2.50 -8.56 -4.61
N SER A 35 1.73 -9.30 -5.41
CA SER A 35 1.78 -10.77 -5.46
C SER A 35 3.04 -11.32 -6.14
N VAL A 36 3.75 -10.49 -6.89
CA VAL A 36 4.95 -10.85 -7.65
C VAL A 36 6.16 -9.99 -7.24
N SER A 37 7.36 -10.54 -7.41
CA SER A 37 8.60 -9.79 -7.21
C SER A 37 8.76 -8.70 -8.26
N LEU A 38 8.96 -7.46 -7.80
CA LEU A 38 9.20 -6.32 -8.67
C LEU A 38 10.47 -6.52 -9.49
N GLN A 39 10.36 -6.31 -10.81
CA GLN A 39 11.51 -6.36 -11.71
C GLN A 39 11.99 -4.94 -12.04
N PRO A 40 13.31 -4.70 -12.10
CA PRO A 40 13.85 -3.42 -12.54
C PRO A 40 13.30 -3.02 -13.91
N HIS A 41 12.99 -1.74 -14.09
CA HIS A 41 12.48 -1.18 -15.35
C HIS A 41 11.11 -1.72 -15.84
N GLN A 42 10.37 -2.44 -14.98
CA GLN A 42 9.00 -2.87 -15.27
C GLN A 42 8.02 -2.20 -14.30
N LEU A 43 7.00 -1.51 -14.85
CA LEU A 43 5.96 -0.82 -14.08
C LEU A 43 4.64 -1.61 -14.11
N THR A 44 4.68 -2.88 -13.74
CA THR A 44 3.51 -3.77 -13.76
C THR A 44 2.67 -3.67 -12.50
N GLU A 45 3.30 -3.38 -11.36
CA GLU A 45 2.63 -3.30 -10.07
C GLU A 45 2.29 -1.85 -9.69
N TRP A 46 1.07 -1.64 -9.25
CA TRP A 46 0.56 -0.32 -8.87
C TRP A 46 -0.44 -0.42 -7.73
N ILE A 47 -0.56 0.67 -6.97
CA ILE A 47 -1.63 0.92 -6.01
C ILE A 47 -2.28 2.25 -6.35
N SER A 48 -3.60 2.30 -6.29
CA SER A 48 -4.42 3.46 -6.62
C SER A 48 -5.35 3.81 -5.45
N VAL A 49 -5.57 5.11 -5.28
CA VAL A 49 -6.47 5.65 -4.25
C VAL A 49 -7.45 6.62 -4.93
N GLN A 50 -8.74 6.32 -4.82
CA GLN A 50 -9.79 7.15 -5.40
C GLN A 50 -10.29 8.22 -4.43
N PHE A 51 -10.25 9.47 -4.89
CA PHE A 51 -10.86 10.63 -4.22
C PHE A 51 -12.22 10.94 -4.85
N ASP A 52 -13.18 11.42 -4.06
CA ASP A 52 -14.53 11.78 -4.56
C ASP A 52 -14.53 13.00 -5.48
N SER A 53 -13.50 13.81 -5.38
CA SER A 53 -13.33 15.04 -6.15
C SER A 53 -11.87 15.19 -6.53
N VAL A 54 -11.58 16.06 -7.50
CA VAL A 54 -10.21 16.51 -7.76
C VAL A 54 -9.61 17.06 -6.47
N LYS A 55 -8.36 16.70 -6.19
CA LYS A 55 -7.56 17.16 -5.04
C LYS A 55 -6.18 17.61 -5.52
N ILE A 56 -5.60 18.56 -4.81
CA ILE A 56 -4.18 18.91 -4.95
C ILE A 56 -3.39 18.02 -3.99
N ILE A 57 -2.39 17.29 -4.50
CA ILE A 57 -1.52 16.41 -3.72
C ILE A 57 -0.18 17.12 -3.52
N ASN A 58 0.06 17.61 -2.31
CA ASN A 58 1.32 18.31 -1.98
C ASN A 58 2.41 17.36 -1.49
N ASN A 59 2.04 16.22 -0.92
CA ASN A 59 2.95 15.28 -0.28
C ASN A 59 2.51 13.84 -0.52
N LEU A 60 3.48 12.95 -0.69
CA LEU A 60 3.31 11.50 -0.67
C LEU A 60 4.23 10.92 0.40
N LEU A 61 3.66 10.27 1.40
CA LEU A 61 4.42 9.59 2.44
C LEU A 61 4.44 8.10 2.16
N THR A 62 5.62 7.49 2.22
CA THR A 62 5.82 6.05 2.09
C THR A 62 6.54 5.51 3.31
N VAL A 63 6.13 4.32 3.77
CA VAL A 63 6.76 3.61 4.86
C VAL A 63 6.79 2.12 4.47
N PRO A 64 7.96 1.45 4.53
CA PRO A 64 8.01 0.02 4.26
C PRO A 64 7.34 -0.75 5.41
N ARG A 65 6.82 -1.94 5.10
CA ARG A 65 6.41 -2.89 6.14
C ARG A 65 7.63 -3.23 7.00
N GLN A 66 7.49 -3.15 8.32
CA GLN A 66 8.53 -3.59 9.23
C GLN A 66 8.35 -5.08 9.52
N HIS A 67 9.07 -5.92 8.78
CA HIS A 67 9.14 -7.34 9.09
C HIS A 67 9.92 -7.52 10.39
N ARG A 68 9.26 -7.94 11.48
CA ARG A 68 9.99 -8.46 12.64
C ARG A 68 10.49 -9.84 12.26
N SER A 69 11.80 -10.03 12.25
CA SER A 69 12.38 -11.38 12.31
C SER A 69 11.80 -12.03 13.55
N VAL A 70 11.15 -13.18 13.39
CA VAL A 70 10.78 -14.02 14.52
C VAL A 70 12.10 -14.65 14.97
N GLU A 71 12.58 -14.27 16.15
CA GLU A 71 13.62 -15.03 16.86
C GLU A 71 13.05 -16.35 17.37
#